data_AF-A0A1I7B138-F1
#
_entry.id   AF-A0A1I7B138-F1
#
_cell.length_a   1.000
_cell.length_b   1.000
_cell.length_c   1.000
_cell.angle_alpha   90.00
_cell.angle_beta   90.00
_cell.angle_gamma   90.00
#
_symmetry.space_group_name_H-M   'P 1'
#
loop_
_entity.id
_entity.type
_entity.pdbx_description
1 polymer ?
#
loop_
_entity_poly.entity_id
_entity_poly.type
_entity_poly.pdbx_seq_one_letter_code
_entity_poly.pdbx_strand_id
1 'polypeptide(L)'
;MTKCTTPTASFPRCKGRQVTAGFDGGEITSDGGVLLLRQLDREMGLTRTIARRLDDARATRRCQHRAETMLRQRVFGLALGYED
;
A
#
# COMPACT_ATOMS: atom_id res chain seq x y z
N MET A 1 -9.61 24.25 23.96
CA MET A 1 -9.88 23.16 23.00
C MET A 1 -8.55 22.55 22.57
N THR A 2 -8.38 21.25 22.74
CA THR A 2 -7.16 20.53 22.37
C THR A 2 -7.17 20.28 20.85
N LYS A 3 -6.10 20.68 20.14
CA LYS A 3 -5.93 20.37 18.71
C LYS A 3 -5.50 18.90 18.58
N CYS A 4 -6.45 18.01 18.28
CA CYS A 4 -6.20 16.56 18.14
C CYS A 4 -5.79 16.13 16.73
N THR A 5 -5.56 17.08 15.81
CA THR A 5 -5.19 16.79 14.43
C THR A 5 -3.69 17.00 14.20
N THR A 6 -2.99 15.94 13.79
CA THR A 6 -1.61 16.03 13.33
C THR A 6 -1.57 16.77 11.99
N PRO A 7 -0.76 17.83 11.82
CA PRO A 7 -0.75 18.63 10.59
C PRO A 7 -0.17 17.89 9.38
N THR A 8 0.70 16.90 9.61
CA THR A 8 1.30 16.08 8.58
C THR A 8 1.44 14.63 9.03
N ALA A 9 1.44 13.69 8.08
CA ALA A 9 1.73 12.28 8.32
C ALA A 9 2.86 11.81 7.40
N SER A 10 3.87 11.12 7.95
CA SER A 10 4.99 10.59 7.17
C SER A 10 4.82 9.09 6.90
N PHE A 11 5.11 8.68 5.67
CA PHE A 11 5.01 7.31 5.20
C PHE A 11 6.38 6.75 4.81
N PRO A 12 6.51 5.43 4.65
CA PRO A 12 7.75 4.81 4.20
C PRO A 12 8.23 5.39 2.88
N ARG A 13 9.55 5.58 2.77
CA ARG A 13 10.18 6.12 1.56
C ARG A 13 9.77 5.33 0.31
N CYS A 14 9.57 6.05 -0.78
CA CYS A 14 9.30 5.50 -2.10
C CYS A 14 10.44 5.89 -3.04
N LYS A 15 11.16 4.90 -3.60
CA LYS A 15 12.31 5.12 -4.49
C LYS A 15 13.31 6.16 -3.94
N GLY A 16 13.63 6.05 -2.66
CA GLY A 16 14.57 6.94 -1.97
C GLY A 16 14.00 8.30 -1.58
N ARG A 17 12.75 8.64 -1.90
CA ARG A 17 12.10 9.92 -1.51
C ARG A 17 11.20 9.73 -0.30
N GLN A 18 11.22 10.70 0.62
CA GLN A 18 10.28 10.74 1.75
C GLN A 18 8.87 11.03 1.21
N VAL A 19 7.87 10.33 1.72
CA VAL A 19 6.46 10.55 1.39
C VAL A 19 5.79 11.15 2.61
N THR A 20 5.10 12.27 2.42
CA THR A 20 4.40 12.99 3.49
C THR A 20 3.04 13.42 2.97
N ALA A 21 1.99 13.25 3.78
CA ALA A 21 0.69 13.84 3.55
C ALA A 21 0.54 15.11 4.40
N GLY A 22 0.11 16.20 3.79
CA GLY A 22 -0.33 17.41 4.48
C GLY A 22 -1.85 17.42 4.61
N PHE A 23 -2.36 18.00 5.70
CA PHE A 23 -3.80 18.17 5.94
C PHE A 23 -4.22 19.65 5.87
N ASP A 24 -3.49 20.44 5.09
CA ASP A 24 -3.71 21.87 4.82
C ASP A 24 -4.53 22.13 3.54
N GLY A 25 -4.92 21.07 2.82
CA GLY A 25 -5.78 21.15 1.64
C GLY A 25 -5.05 21.55 0.35
N GLY A 26 -3.72 21.35 0.27
CA GLY A 26 -2.90 21.60 -0.92
C GLY A 26 -3.26 20.74 -2.14
N GLU A 27 -2.30 20.01 -2.72
CA GLU A 27 -2.65 19.03 -3.77
C GLU A 27 -3.37 17.82 -3.16
N ILE A 28 -4.57 17.53 -3.67
CA ILE A 28 -5.46 16.50 -3.14
C ILE A 28 -5.57 15.35 -4.15
N THR A 29 -5.58 14.12 -3.64
CA THR A 29 -5.82 12.91 -4.42
C THR A 29 -6.87 12.04 -3.72
N SER A 30 -7.74 11.41 -4.50
CA SER A 30 -8.68 10.38 -4.02
C SER A 30 -7.95 9.14 -3.50
N ASP A 31 -6.76 8.87 -4.01
CA ASP A 31 -6.07 7.59 -3.78
C ASP A 31 -5.15 7.63 -2.56
N GLY A 32 -5.07 8.78 -1.88
CA GLY A 32 -4.16 9.00 -0.75
C GLY A 32 -4.35 7.99 0.40
N GLY A 33 -5.56 7.45 0.54
CA GLY A 33 -5.88 6.40 1.53
C GLY A 33 -5.04 5.13 1.38
N VAL A 34 -4.54 4.82 0.17
CA VAL A 34 -3.70 3.64 -0.06
C VAL A 34 -2.38 3.68 0.72
N LEU A 35 -1.90 4.87 1.09
CA LEU A 35 -0.68 5.00 1.89
C LEU A 35 -0.87 4.44 3.30
N LEU A 36 -2.04 4.62 3.90
CA LEU A 36 -2.41 4.03 5.19
C LEU A 36 -2.55 2.52 5.08
N LEU A 37 -3.23 2.04 4.04
CA LEU A 37 -3.37 0.61 3.77
C LEU A 37 -2.01 -0.08 3.57
N ARG A 38 -1.09 0.58 2.85
CA ARG A 38 0.28 0.10 2.66
C ARG A 38 1.04 0.04 3.98
N GLN A 39 0.90 1.03 4.85
CA GLN A 39 1.55 1.04 6.16
C GLN A 39 1.03 -0.14 7.00
N LEU A 40 -0.28 -0.33 7.05
CA LEU A 40 -0.94 -1.42 7.77
C LEU A 40 -0.51 -2.80 7.26
N ASP A 41 -0.48 -3.00 5.93
CA ASP A 41 0.00 -4.26 5.32
C ASP A 41 1.46 -4.53 5.66
N ARG A 42 2.32 -3.51 5.76
CA ARG A 42 3.73 -3.69 6.16
C ARG A 42 3.87 -4.08 7.63
N GLU A 43 3.04 -3.53 8.52
CA GLU A 43 3.06 -3.83 9.94
C GLU A 43 2.49 -5.21 10.25
N MET A 44 1.34 -5.56 9.65
CA MET A 44 0.68 -6.85 9.89
C MET A 44 1.20 -7.97 9.00
N GLY A 45 1.84 -7.65 7.87
CA GLY A 45 2.31 -8.63 6.90
C GLY A 45 1.18 -9.45 6.28
N LEU A 46 -0.01 -8.85 6.09
CA LEU A 46 -1.22 -9.56 5.67
C LEU A 46 -1.05 -10.21 4.29
N THR A 47 -0.70 -9.41 3.27
CA THR A 47 -0.50 -9.91 1.90
C THR A 47 0.64 -10.93 1.83
N ARG A 48 1.72 -10.73 2.60
CA ARG A 48 2.82 -11.70 2.71
C ARG A 48 2.34 -13.03 3.27
N THR A 49 1.51 -13.00 4.30
CA THR A 49 1.00 -14.21 4.97
C THR A 49 0.08 -15.00 4.06
N ILE A 50 -0.81 -14.32 3.34
CA ILE A 50 -1.70 -14.94 2.36
C ILE A 50 -0.88 -15.51 1.19
N ALA A 51 0.07 -14.73 0.65
CA ALA A 51 0.88 -15.17 -0.49
C ALA A 51 1.72 -16.42 -0.21
N ARG A 52 2.14 -16.66 1.05
CA ARG A 52 2.85 -17.88 1.44
C ARG A 52 1.97 -19.13 1.46
N ARG A 53 0.65 -18.97 1.48
CA ARG A 53 -0.33 -20.07 1.47
C ARG A 53 -0.92 -20.32 0.09
N LEU A 54 -0.70 -19.42 -0.86
CA LEU A 54 -1.09 -19.62 -2.25
C LEU A 54 -0.14 -20.61 -2.92
N ASP A 55 -0.70 -21.65 -3.53
CA ASP A 55 0.06 -22.51 -4.41
C ASP A 55 0.31 -21.75 -5.73
N ASP A 56 1.58 -21.48 -6.01
CA ASP A 56 2.00 -20.70 -7.17
C ASP A 56 2.62 -21.63 -8.21
N ALA A 57 1.76 -22.20 -9.07
CA ALA A 57 2.16 -23.11 -10.14
C ALA A 57 2.94 -22.43 -11.28
N ARG A 58 3.18 -21.11 -11.22
CA ARG A 58 3.90 -20.38 -12.26
C ARG A 58 5.38 -20.74 -12.22
N ALA A 59 5.98 -20.89 -13.39
CA ALA A 59 7.40 -21.14 -13.51
C ALA A 59 8.21 -19.91 -13.08
N THR A 60 8.88 -19.97 -11.93
CA THR A 60 9.56 -18.82 -11.29
C THR A 60 10.55 -18.10 -12.21
N ARG A 61 11.24 -18.82 -13.10
CA ARG A 61 12.20 -18.25 -14.08
C ARG A 61 11.54 -17.35 -15.13
N ARG A 62 10.22 -17.44 -15.30
CA ARG A 62 9.42 -16.64 -16.24
C ARG A 62 8.62 -15.54 -15.54
N CYS A 63 8.81 -15.35 -14.23
CA CYS A 63 8.05 -14.39 -13.44
C CYS A 63 8.95 -13.24 -12.97
N GLN A 64 8.62 -12.01 -13.38
CA GLN A 64 9.27 -10.80 -12.86
C GLN A 64 8.76 -10.44 -11.46
N HIS A 65 7.50 -10.73 -11.16
CA HIS A 65 6.84 -10.34 -9.91
C HIS A 65 6.44 -11.57 -9.09
N ARG A 66 6.71 -11.51 -7.79
CA ARG A 66 6.30 -12.54 -6.83
C ARG A 66 4.78 -12.54 -6.67
N ALA A 67 4.19 -13.68 -6.28
CA ALA A 67 2.77 -13.77 -5.94
C ALA A 67 2.34 -12.70 -4.92
N GLU A 68 3.18 -12.42 -3.92
CA GLU A 68 2.96 -11.34 -2.95
C GLU A 68 2.77 -9.97 -3.60
N THR A 69 3.59 -9.62 -4.60
CA THR A 69 3.50 -8.33 -5.30
C THR A 69 2.18 -8.23 -6.08
N MET A 70 1.81 -9.29 -6.79
CA MET A 70 0.55 -9.36 -7.53
C MET A 70 -0.66 -9.27 -6.61
N LEU A 71 -0.64 -10.04 -5.51
CA LEU A 71 -1.71 -10.03 -4.52
C LEU A 71 -1.87 -8.65 -3.89
N ARG A 72 -0.77 -8.01 -3.49
CA ARG A 72 -0.79 -6.66 -2.93
C ARG A 72 -1.36 -5.65 -3.92
N GLN A 73 -0.94 -5.70 -5.18
CA GLN A 73 -1.46 -4.81 -6.23
C GLN A 73 -2.96 -5.00 -6.42
N ARG A 74 -3.46 -6.25 -6.47
CA ARG A 74 -4.90 -6.52 -6.58
C ARG A 74 -5.70 -6.06 -5.37
N VAL A 75 -5.25 -6.38 -4.16
CA VAL A 75 -5.96 -5.97 -2.93
C VAL A 75 -6.01 -4.44 -2.80
N PHE A 76 -4.93 -3.74 -3.14
CA PHE A 76 -4.89 -2.29 -3.05
C PHE A 76 -5.73 -1.63 -4.15
N GLY A 77 -5.74 -2.20 -5.36
CA GLY A 77 -6.64 -1.75 -6.43
C GLY A 77 -8.10 -1.85 -6.02
N LEU A 78 -8.53 -3.00 -5.48
CA LEU A 78 -9.89 -3.18 -4.99
C LEU A 78 -10.25 -2.18 -3.87
N ALA A 79 -9.33 -1.94 -2.94
CA ALA A 79 -9.54 -0.96 -1.86
C ALA A 79 -9.64 0.50 -2.38
N LEU A 80 -9.05 0.79 -3.53
CA LEU A 80 -9.17 2.06 -4.25
C LEU A 80 -10.41 2.13 -5.15
N GLY A 81 -11.19 1.04 -5.25
CA GLY A 81 -12.34 0.97 -6.14
C GLY A 81 -11.99 0.66 -7.60
N TYR A 82 -10.78 0.19 -7.89
CA TYR A 82 -10.40 -0.31 -9.21
C TYR A 82 -10.77 -1.78 -9.33
N GLU A 83 -11.60 -2.11 -10.32
CA GLU A 83 -12.15 -3.44 -10.52
C GLU A 83 -11.27 -4.33 -11.42
N ASP A 84 -10.35 -3.69 -12.16
CA ASP A 84 -9.45 -4.21 -13.19
C ASP A 84 -8.38 -5.20 -12.68
#